data_AF-A0A7Z9JPY9-F1
#
_entry.id   AF-A0A7Z9JPY9-F1
#
_cell.length_a   1.000
_cell.length_b   1.000
_cell.length_c   1.000
_cell.angle_alpha   90.00
_cell.angle_beta   90.00
_cell.angle_gamma   90.00
#
_symmetry.space_group_name_H-M   'P 1'
#
loop_
_entity.id
_entity.type
_entity.pdbx_description
1 polymer ?
#
loop_
_entity_poly.entity_id
_entity_poly.type
_entity_poly.pdbx_seq_one_letter_code
_entity_poly.pdbx_strand_id
1 'polypeptide(L)'
;MRHLTRTVLALLSLGLIVPSLTEAQQSDPDPERFPGIPLINRGFSGSHVSDVSHYWGALATVGSPQSEATDFQSADLLIQQYLATRAGEGFRRVAPAGAAPLVMRPDELNAVVQQYCVVCHNDVMLRGNLTLSEFDVAAAPQLAETAEKMIVKLRAGMMPFPGAPRPSPDTLLALVETLETLIDEAAEEQRSPGTRPFQRLNRAEYGRLVQDILGLTIDPGEWLPADQISASFDNIADVQAASPTLMDAYLTAASEVARQAVGQKDAPVT
;
A
#
# COMPACT_ATOMS: atom_id res chain seq x y z
N MET A 1 -50.11 -29.31 -16.84
CA MET A 1 -50.25 -29.19 -15.38
C MET A 1 -49.31 -28.08 -14.86
N ARG A 2 -49.46 -26.76 -14.99
CA ARG A 2 -50.61 -25.84 -15.12
C ARG A 2 -51.72 -26.22 -14.14
N HIS A 3 -51.58 -25.87 -12.86
CA HIS A 3 -52.67 -25.55 -11.90
C HIS A 3 -52.25 -25.39 -10.42
N LEU A 4 -50.95 -25.44 -10.04
CA LEU A 4 -50.57 -25.37 -8.60
C LEU A 4 -49.69 -24.19 -8.17
N THR A 5 -49.21 -23.34 -9.07
CA THR A 5 -48.34 -22.19 -8.71
C THR A 5 -49.06 -20.84 -8.54
N ARG A 6 -50.40 -20.81 -8.57
CA ARG A 6 -51.19 -19.57 -8.40
C ARG A 6 -51.78 -19.34 -7.01
N THR A 7 -51.58 -20.24 -6.05
CA THR A 7 -52.20 -20.15 -4.71
C THR A 7 -51.23 -19.73 -3.60
N VAL A 8 -49.91 -19.81 -3.82
CA VAL A 8 -48.91 -19.43 -2.79
C VAL A 8 -48.51 -17.95 -2.87
N LEU A 9 -48.83 -17.26 -3.98
CA LEU A 9 -48.55 -15.84 -4.18
C LEU A 9 -49.64 -14.90 -3.64
N ALA A 10 -50.63 -15.40 -2.90
CA ALA A 10 -51.79 -14.63 -2.41
C ALA A 10 -51.89 -14.51 -0.88
N LEU A 11 -50.88 -14.95 -0.11
CA LEU A 11 -50.89 -14.88 1.36
C LEU A 11 -49.65 -14.22 1.99
N LEU A 12 -48.71 -13.72 1.19
CA LEU A 12 -47.52 -12.99 1.68
C LEU A 12 -47.67 -11.46 1.71
N SER A 13 -48.88 -10.95 1.42
CA SER A 13 -49.21 -9.51 1.43
C SER A 13 -49.98 -9.04 2.68
N LEU A 14 -50.09 -9.86 3.72
CA LEU A 14 -50.66 -9.47 5.02
C LEU A 14 -49.67 -9.81 6.14
N GLY A 15 -48.91 -8.80 6.58
CA GLY A 15 -47.87 -8.87 7.60
C GLY A 15 -48.36 -9.29 8.98
N LEU A 16 -48.58 -10.58 9.17
CA LEU A 16 -48.88 -11.23 10.44
C LEU A 16 -48.07 -12.53 10.48
N ILE A 17 -46.92 -12.51 11.14
CA ILE A 17 -46.33 -13.56 11.99
C ILE A 17 -44.93 -13.08 12.40
N VAL A 18 -44.80 -12.76 13.69
CA VAL A 18 -43.53 -12.58 14.41
C VAL A 18 -43.29 -13.88 15.19
N PRO A 19 -42.11 -14.52 15.11
CA PRO A 19 -41.68 -15.44 16.15
C PRO A 19 -40.77 -14.72 17.14
N SER A 20 -41.18 -14.78 18.40
CA SER A 20 -40.47 -14.40 19.61
C SER A 20 -39.19 -15.20 19.83
N LEU A 21 -38.11 -14.53 20.21
CA LEU A 21 -36.97 -15.15 20.89
C LEU A 21 -37.16 -14.94 22.40
N THR A 22 -37.27 -16.04 23.13
CA THR A 22 -37.24 -16.14 24.59
C THR A 22 -35.82 -16.46 25.06
N GLU A 23 -35.44 -15.86 26.19
CA GLU A 23 -34.32 -16.16 27.12
C GLU A 23 -32.88 -16.17 26.56
N ALA A 24 -31.83 -15.74 27.27
CA ALA A 24 -31.62 -15.04 28.52
C ALA A 24 -30.10 -14.73 28.58
N GLN A 25 -29.69 -13.55 29.06
CA GLN A 25 -28.76 -13.45 30.19
C GLN A 25 -28.45 -11.98 30.48
N GLN A 26 -28.73 -11.66 31.73
CA GLN A 26 -28.59 -10.38 32.38
C GLN A 26 -27.23 -10.35 33.08
N SER A 27 -26.46 -9.29 32.85
CA SER A 27 -25.35 -8.90 33.73
C SER A 27 -25.23 -7.39 33.71
N ASP A 28 -25.51 -6.78 34.86
CA ASP A 28 -25.33 -5.35 35.17
C ASP A 28 -23.83 -4.96 35.11
N PRO A 29 -23.50 -3.71 34.71
CA PRO A 29 -22.16 -3.16 34.83
C PRO A 29 -21.94 -2.45 36.19
N ASP A 30 -20.86 -2.83 36.88
CA ASP A 30 -20.38 -2.20 38.12
C ASP A 30 -19.67 -0.86 37.79
N PRO A 31 -20.11 0.30 38.32
CA PRO A 31 -19.43 1.58 38.18
C PRO A 31 -18.42 1.74 39.32
N GLU A 32 -17.24 2.30 39.02
CA GLU A 32 -16.19 2.69 40.00
C GLU A 32 -15.16 1.62 40.40
N ARG A 33 -14.22 1.27 39.49
CA ARG A 33 -12.89 0.84 39.95
C ARG A 33 -11.72 1.08 39.01
N PHE A 34 -11.41 2.34 38.68
CA PHE A 34 -10.03 2.73 38.34
C PHE A 34 -9.73 4.16 38.81
N PRO A 35 -8.96 4.34 39.90
CA PRO A 35 -8.43 5.64 40.27
C PRO A 35 -7.06 5.89 39.60
N GLY A 36 -6.82 7.14 39.18
CA GLY A 36 -5.50 7.77 39.22
C GLY A 36 -4.58 7.62 38.00
N ILE A 37 -4.76 8.52 37.03
CA ILE A 37 -3.76 8.87 35.99
C ILE A 37 -2.71 9.81 36.60
N PRO A 38 -1.41 9.63 36.27
CA PRO A 38 -0.69 10.81 35.78
C PRO A 38 0.15 10.55 34.51
N LEU A 39 -0.01 11.52 33.61
CA LEU A 39 0.98 12.15 32.72
C LEU A 39 1.50 11.39 31.48
N ILE A 40 0.83 11.76 30.39
CA ILE A 40 1.17 11.67 28.98
C ILE A 40 2.46 12.45 28.68
N ASN A 41 3.42 11.82 28.00
CA ASN A 41 4.11 12.48 26.89
C ASN A 41 4.31 11.53 25.70
N ARG A 42 4.04 12.09 24.52
CA ARG A 42 3.64 11.48 23.24
C ARG A 42 4.75 10.76 22.47
N GLY A 43 4.33 9.83 21.61
CA GLY A 43 5.04 9.53 20.37
C GLY A 43 4.50 8.32 19.59
N PHE A 44 4.02 8.57 18.36
CA PHE A 44 3.66 7.61 17.29
C PHE A 44 2.32 6.86 17.43
N SER A 45 1.28 7.17 16.65
CA SER A 45 1.09 7.03 15.18
C SER A 45 0.63 5.62 14.79
N GLY A 46 -0.69 5.42 14.85
CA GLY A 46 -1.42 4.35 14.16
C GLY A 46 -2.73 4.94 13.64
N SER A 47 -2.92 4.93 12.33
CA SER A 47 -4.15 5.30 11.66
C SER A 47 -5.17 4.16 11.78
N HIS A 48 -6.19 4.33 12.62
CA HIS A 48 -7.47 3.65 12.48
C HIS A 48 -8.50 4.68 12.02
N VAL A 49 -9.12 4.40 10.89
CA VAL A 49 -10.16 5.20 10.26
C VAL A 49 -11.48 4.88 10.94
N SER A 50 -11.85 5.68 11.94
CA SER A 50 -13.22 5.75 12.44
C SER A 50 -13.37 6.96 13.36
N ASP A 51 -13.38 8.17 12.81
CA ASP A 51 -14.04 9.33 13.45
C ASP A 51 -14.04 10.57 12.53
N VAL A 52 -15.04 10.65 11.64
CA VAL A 52 -15.43 11.92 11.00
C VAL A 52 -16.96 11.94 10.87
N SER A 53 -17.69 11.96 11.99
CA SER A 53 -19.16 12.12 11.99
C SER A 53 -19.67 13.26 12.88
N HIS A 54 -18.81 14.20 13.26
CA HIS A 54 -19.22 15.31 14.12
C HIS A 54 -18.66 16.65 13.64
N TYR A 55 -19.13 17.17 12.49
CA TYR A 55 -19.16 18.63 12.21
C TYR A 55 -20.10 18.91 11.02
N TRP A 56 -21.40 18.78 11.22
CA TRP A 56 -22.42 19.40 10.34
C TRP A 56 -23.57 19.90 11.20
N GLY A 57 -23.46 21.16 11.64
CA GLY A 57 -24.52 21.77 12.44
C GLY A 57 -24.19 23.17 12.93
N ALA A 58 -24.03 24.13 12.02
CA ALA A 58 -24.33 25.55 12.27
C ALA A 58 -24.08 26.36 10.99
N LEU A 59 -25.15 26.82 10.36
CA LEU A 59 -25.34 28.11 9.67
C LEU A 59 -26.51 27.99 8.69
N ALA A 60 -27.72 27.90 9.26
CA ALA A 60 -28.93 28.27 8.55
C ALA A 60 -29.32 29.67 9.05
N THR A 61 -29.22 30.68 8.18
CA THR A 61 -30.06 31.90 8.12
C THR A 61 -29.39 32.98 7.24
N VAL A 62 -29.38 32.80 5.92
CA VAL A 62 -29.49 33.92 4.97
C VAL A 62 -30.26 33.41 3.75
N GLY A 63 -31.25 34.20 3.32
CA GLY A 63 -32.26 33.83 2.34
C GLY A 63 -31.73 33.45 0.95
N SER A 64 -32.48 32.56 0.32
CA SER A 64 -32.36 32.16 -1.08
C SER A 64 -32.86 33.26 -2.02
N PRO A 65 -32.11 33.61 -3.08
CA PRO A 65 -32.69 33.96 -4.35
C PRO A 65 -32.79 32.69 -5.20
N GLN A 66 -33.99 32.45 -5.72
CA GLN A 66 -34.21 31.48 -6.79
C GLN A 66 -33.65 32.01 -8.11
N SER A 67 -33.33 31.06 -9.01
CA SER A 67 -32.99 31.20 -10.44
C SER A 67 -31.59 31.70 -10.80
N GLU A 68 -30.71 30.76 -11.17
CA GLU A 68 -30.03 30.76 -12.48
C GLU A 68 -29.40 29.36 -12.69
N ALA A 69 -29.79 28.71 -13.77
CA ALA A 69 -29.24 27.41 -14.16
C ALA A 69 -27.76 27.59 -14.48
N THR A 70 -26.89 26.88 -13.77
CA THR A 70 -25.46 26.84 -14.09
C THR A 70 -25.28 26.09 -15.41
N ASP A 71 -25.02 26.87 -16.45
CA ASP A 71 -24.72 26.43 -17.80
C ASP A 71 -23.40 25.64 -17.82
N PHE A 72 -23.48 24.31 -17.90
CA PHE A 72 -22.31 23.43 -18.00
C PHE A 72 -21.43 23.73 -19.22
N GLN A 73 -21.96 24.41 -20.26
CA GLN A 73 -21.17 24.81 -21.43
C GLN A 73 -20.12 25.89 -21.08
N SER A 74 -20.38 26.70 -20.06
CA SER A 74 -19.47 27.75 -19.60
C SER A 74 -18.22 27.19 -18.90
N ALA A 75 -18.35 26.08 -18.17
CA ALA A 75 -17.23 25.44 -17.48
C ALA A 75 -16.25 24.78 -18.47
N ASP A 76 -16.77 24.10 -19.49
CA ASP A 76 -15.93 23.51 -20.55
C ASP A 76 -15.21 24.59 -21.37
N LEU A 77 -15.86 25.72 -21.65
CA LEU A 77 -15.23 26.86 -22.32
C LEU A 77 -14.08 27.46 -21.49
N LEU A 78 -14.25 27.58 -20.17
CA LEU A 78 -13.20 28.06 -19.27
C LEU A 78 -12.02 27.08 -19.18
N ILE A 79 -12.29 25.78 -19.16
CA ILE A 79 -11.25 24.74 -19.19
C ILE A 79 -10.50 24.76 -20.52
N GLN A 80 -11.21 24.84 -21.65
CA GLN A 80 -10.59 24.91 -22.97
C GLN A 80 -9.76 26.19 -23.17
N GLN A 81 -10.21 27.33 -22.64
CA GLN A 81 -9.48 28.59 -22.71
C GLN A 81 -8.24 28.60 -21.78
N TYR A 82 -8.34 27.94 -20.62
CA TYR A 82 -7.19 27.70 -19.74
C TYR A 82 -6.15 26.76 -20.37
N LEU A 83 -6.60 25.72 -21.07
CA LEU A 83 -5.70 24.79 -21.77
C LEU A 83 -5.06 25.44 -23.01
N ALA A 84 -5.82 26.23 -23.78
CA ALA A 84 -5.32 26.95 -24.94
C ALA A 84 -4.28 28.02 -24.57
N THR A 85 -4.44 28.71 -23.43
CA THR A 85 -3.46 29.69 -22.94
C THR A 85 -2.17 29.04 -22.43
N ARG A 86 -2.21 27.77 -21.99
CA ARG A 86 -1.06 27.00 -21.49
C ARG A 86 -0.37 26.11 -22.54
N ALA A 87 -1.01 25.89 -23.70
CA ALA A 87 -0.49 24.99 -24.74
C ALA A 87 0.83 25.46 -25.40
N GLY A 88 1.25 26.72 -25.18
CA GLY A 88 2.52 27.27 -25.68
C GLY A 88 3.61 27.46 -24.63
N GLU A 89 3.29 27.37 -23.34
CA GLU A 89 4.25 27.54 -22.25
C GLU A 89 4.71 26.17 -21.77
N GLY A 90 5.65 25.58 -22.51
CA GLY A 90 6.40 24.45 -22.01
C GLY A 90 6.95 24.78 -20.62
N PHE A 91 6.75 23.89 -19.65
CA PHE A 91 7.30 24.00 -18.31
C PHE A 91 8.83 23.98 -18.41
N ARG A 92 9.44 25.12 -18.73
CA ARG A 92 10.88 25.29 -18.69
C ARG A 92 11.22 25.31 -17.21
N ARG A 93 11.54 24.14 -16.64
CA ARG A 93 12.34 24.09 -15.43
C ARG A 93 13.56 24.95 -15.73
N VAL A 94 13.62 26.11 -15.10
CA VAL A 94 14.90 26.77 -14.86
C VAL A 94 15.61 25.82 -13.89
N ALA A 95 16.37 24.88 -14.43
CA ALA A 95 17.36 24.18 -13.64
C ALA A 95 18.27 25.26 -13.04
N PRO A 96 18.53 25.27 -11.73
CA PRO A 96 19.53 26.16 -11.17
C PRO A 96 20.84 25.92 -11.93
N ALA A 97 21.42 27.00 -12.43
CA ALA A 97 22.67 26.95 -13.16
C ALA A 97 23.79 26.47 -12.22
N GLY A 98 24.24 25.25 -12.47
CA GLY A 98 25.63 24.80 -12.35
C GLY A 98 26.37 25.12 -11.06
N ALA A 99 26.20 24.27 -10.05
CA ALA A 99 27.38 23.63 -9.49
C ALA A 99 27.50 22.28 -10.21
N ALA A 100 28.55 22.08 -11.01
CA ALA A 100 28.87 20.74 -11.44
C ALA A 100 29.06 19.89 -10.17
N PRO A 101 28.48 18.68 -10.06
CA PRO A 101 28.69 17.85 -8.89
C PRO A 101 30.21 17.72 -8.67
N LEU A 102 30.66 17.96 -7.45
CA LEU A 102 32.05 17.73 -7.10
C LEU A 102 32.30 16.23 -7.25
N VAL A 103 32.92 15.84 -8.36
CA VAL A 103 33.34 14.45 -8.57
C VAL A 103 34.60 14.25 -7.73
N MET A 104 34.39 13.79 -6.49
CA MET A 104 35.47 13.38 -5.60
C MET A 104 35.80 11.91 -5.83
N ARG A 105 37.08 11.57 -5.79
CA ARG A 105 37.50 10.17 -5.89
C ARG A 105 37.22 9.44 -4.58
N PRO A 106 36.98 8.11 -4.59
CA PRO A 106 36.77 7.33 -3.37
C PRO A 106 37.86 7.53 -2.31
N ASP A 107 39.14 7.63 -2.71
CA ASP A 107 40.26 7.90 -1.79
C ASP A 107 40.15 9.25 -1.06
N GLU A 108 39.64 10.28 -1.73
CA GLU A 108 39.43 11.60 -1.14
C GLU A 108 38.25 11.57 -0.16
N LEU A 109 37.22 10.77 -0.46
CA LEU A 109 36.09 10.54 0.42
C LEU A 109 36.48 9.68 1.63
N ASN A 110 37.40 8.73 1.47
CA ASN A 110 38.00 7.99 2.59
C ASN A 110 38.67 8.95 3.58
N ALA A 111 39.41 9.95 3.09
CA ALA A 111 40.00 10.98 3.96
C ALA A 111 38.93 11.78 4.73
N VAL A 112 37.77 12.06 4.12
CA VAL A 112 36.64 12.71 4.79
C VAL A 112 36.08 11.83 5.91
N VAL A 113 35.84 10.54 5.64
CA VAL A 113 35.35 9.59 6.65
C VAL A 113 36.32 9.50 7.82
N GLN A 114 37.62 9.39 7.55
CA GLN A 114 38.64 9.31 8.57
C GLN A 114 38.73 10.58 9.43
N GLN A 115 38.65 11.75 8.79
CA GLN A 115 38.78 13.03 9.49
C GLN A 115 37.56 13.37 10.35
N TYR A 116 36.35 13.09 9.87
CA TYR A 116 35.11 13.61 10.48
C TYR A 116 34.25 12.54 11.15
N CYS A 117 34.30 11.29 10.69
CA CYS A 117 33.42 10.23 11.19
C CYS A 117 34.14 9.34 12.22
N VAL A 118 35.38 8.93 11.92
CA VAL A 118 36.15 7.99 12.76
C VAL A 118 36.51 8.58 14.12
N VAL A 119 36.50 9.90 14.30
CA VAL A 119 36.69 10.53 15.62
C VAL A 119 35.69 10.01 16.66
N CYS A 120 34.46 9.69 16.26
CA CYS A 120 33.41 9.17 17.13
C CYS A 120 33.05 7.70 16.86
N HIS A 121 33.15 7.27 15.60
CA HIS A 121 32.85 5.92 15.16
C HIS A 121 34.14 5.14 14.95
N ASN A 122 34.81 4.81 16.06
CA ASN A 122 36.02 3.98 16.09
C ASN A 122 35.88 2.88 17.14
N ASP A 123 36.88 2.01 17.23
CA ASP A 123 36.87 0.85 18.11
C ASP A 123 36.94 1.18 19.60
N VAL A 124 37.24 2.44 19.96
CA VAL A 124 37.33 2.91 21.35
C VAL A 124 36.04 3.61 21.79
N MET A 125 35.60 4.63 21.07
CA MET A 125 34.38 5.40 21.39
C MET A 125 33.10 4.67 20.99
N LEU A 126 33.16 3.91 19.88
CA LEU A 126 32.12 3.04 19.36
C LEU A 126 30.71 3.67 19.40
N ARG A 127 30.60 4.95 19.03
CA ARG A 127 29.32 5.67 19.10
C ARG A 127 28.31 5.02 18.15
N GLY A 128 27.09 4.79 18.66
CA GLY A 128 26.06 4.09 17.89
C GLY A 128 26.38 2.62 17.63
N ASN A 129 27.29 2.02 18.42
CA ASN A 129 27.75 0.64 18.25
C ASN A 129 28.32 0.37 16.84
N LEU A 130 29.05 1.36 16.29
CA LEU A 130 29.59 1.34 14.94
C LEU A 130 31.05 1.82 14.95
N THR A 131 31.89 1.10 14.22
CA THR A 131 33.26 1.50 13.89
C THR A 131 33.37 1.73 12.38
N LEU A 132 34.05 2.80 12.01
CA LEU A 132 34.36 3.18 10.63
C LEU A 132 35.88 3.25 10.41
N SER A 133 36.69 2.77 11.38
CA SER A 133 38.16 2.86 11.33
C SER A 133 38.75 2.29 10.04
N GLU A 134 38.19 1.18 9.57
CA GLU A 134 38.61 0.45 8.36
C GLU A 134 37.56 0.58 7.22
N PHE A 135 36.65 1.57 7.31
CA PHE A 135 35.63 1.76 6.28
C PHE A 135 36.27 2.35 5.02
N ASP A 136 36.10 1.64 3.90
CA ASP A 136 36.49 2.08 2.58
C ASP A 136 35.24 2.35 1.74
N VAL A 137 35.12 3.59 1.24
CA VAL A 137 34.02 4.05 0.39
C VAL A 137 33.90 3.19 -0.87
N ALA A 138 35.02 2.78 -1.49
CA ALA A 138 34.98 1.93 -2.67
C ALA A 138 34.45 0.51 -2.37
N ALA A 139 34.60 0.07 -1.12
CA ALA A 139 34.10 -1.21 -0.62
C ALA A 139 32.74 -1.10 0.11
N ALA A 140 32.02 0.01 -0.08
CA ALA A 140 30.70 0.21 0.51
C ALA A 140 29.71 -0.93 0.18
N PRO A 141 29.68 -1.52 -1.03
CA PRO A 141 28.80 -2.65 -1.33
C PRO A 141 29.01 -3.89 -0.44
N GLN A 142 30.24 -4.16 -0.02
CA GLN A 142 30.55 -5.29 0.87
C GLN A 142 30.08 -5.05 2.31
N LEU A 143 29.81 -3.79 2.64
CA LEU A 143 29.32 -3.33 3.95
C LEU A 143 27.97 -2.59 3.79
N ALA A 144 27.09 -3.09 2.91
CA ALA A 144 25.86 -2.41 2.50
C ALA A 144 25.01 -1.90 3.68
N GLU A 145 24.81 -2.71 4.72
CA GLU A 145 24.02 -2.30 5.89
C GLU A 145 24.62 -1.05 6.60
N THR A 146 25.94 -0.97 6.69
CA THR A 146 26.63 0.19 7.28
C THR A 146 26.55 1.39 6.34
N ALA A 147 26.77 1.19 5.04
CA ALA A 147 26.69 2.24 4.03
C ALA A 147 25.29 2.85 3.97
N GLU A 148 24.23 2.04 3.98
CA GLU A 148 22.84 2.51 4.02
C GLU A 148 22.53 3.32 5.29
N LYS A 149 23.01 2.87 6.46
CA LYS A 149 22.88 3.66 7.69
C LYS A 149 23.57 5.01 7.57
N MET A 150 24.77 5.06 6.97
CA MET A 150 25.47 6.31 6.71
C MET A 150 24.65 7.20 5.77
N ILE A 151 24.17 6.67 4.64
CA ILE A 151 23.35 7.38 3.66
C ILE A 151 22.14 8.03 4.34
N VAL A 152 21.37 7.24 5.10
CA VAL A 152 20.18 7.73 5.80
C VAL A 152 20.52 8.86 6.78
N LYS A 153 21.61 8.73 7.55
CA LYS A 153 22.03 9.76 8.52
C LYS A 153 22.56 11.02 7.85
N LEU A 154 23.28 10.89 6.74
CA LEU A 154 23.82 11.99 5.96
C LEU A 154 22.69 12.75 5.23
N ARG A 155 21.78 12.05 4.55
CA ARG A 155 20.60 12.67 3.90
C ARG A 155 19.69 13.38 4.89
N ALA A 156 19.55 12.84 6.11
CA ALA A 156 18.78 13.48 7.17
C ALA A 156 19.52 14.63 7.88
N GLY A 157 20.79 14.89 7.55
CA GLY A 157 21.61 15.91 8.23
C GLY A 157 21.85 15.62 9.72
N MET A 158 21.67 14.36 10.15
CA MET A 158 21.88 13.95 11.54
C MET A 158 23.36 13.70 11.86
N MET A 159 24.19 13.48 10.83
CA MET A 159 25.62 13.26 10.97
C MET A 159 26.40 14.17 10.01
N PRO A 160 27.52 14.77 10.48
CA PRO A 160 27.93 14.90 11.88
C PRO A 160 26.92 15.71 12.72
N PHE A 161 26.81 15.43 14.02
CA PHE A 161 25.86 16.13 14.90
C PHE A 161 26.18 17.63 15.01
N PRO A 162 25.20 18.51 15.28
CA PRO A 162 25.43 19.94 15.39
C PRO A 162 26.51 20.28 16.43
N GLY A 163 27.50 21.09 16.04
CA GLY A 163 28.62 21.47 16.90
C GLY A 163 29.87 20.57 16.76
N ALA A 164 29.76 19.40 16.11
CA ALA A 164 30.94 18.65 15.67
C ALA A 164 31.61 19.33 14.46
N PRO A 165 32.94 19.17 14.29
CA PRO A 165 33.58 19.48 13.02
C PRO A 165 32.86 18.75 11.88
N ARG A 166 32.55 19.48 10.80
CA ARG A 166 31.91 18.93 9.60
C ARG A 166 32.57 19.51 8.35
N PRO A 167 32.68 18.73 7.28
CA PRO A 167 33.16 19.24 6.00
C PRO A 167 32.10 20.17 5.37
N SER A 168 32.42 20.69 4.19
CA SER A 168 31.49 21.51 3.43
C SER A 168 30.20 20.72 3.08
N PRO A 169 29.05 21.39 2.90
CA PRO A 169 27.83 20.74 2.46
C PRO A 169 28.02 19.94 1.15
N ASP A 170 28.77 20.50 0.20
CA ASP A 170 29.02 19.88 -1.10
C ASP A 170 29.86 18.61 -0.97
N THR A 171 30.80 18.58 -0.01
CA THR A 171 31.59 17.38 0.30
C THR A 171 30.74 16.27 0.91
N LEU A 172 29.82 16.60 1.83
CA LEU A 172 28.88 15.61 2.38
C LEU A 172 27.93 15.09 1.30
N LEU A 173 27.50 15.97 0.39
CA LEU A 173 26.66 15.60 -0.74
C LEU A 173 27.39 14.63 -1.68
N ALA A 174 28.64 14.94 -2.04
CA ALA A 174 29.47 14.07 -2.86
C ALA A 174 29.69 12.69 -2.19
N LEU A 175 29.91 12.66 -0.87
CA LEU A 175 30.04 11.40 -0.13
C LEU A 175 28.75 10.57 -0.22
N VAL A 176 27.58 11.16 0.09
CA VAL A 176 26.33 10.41 0.12
C VAL A 176 25.90 9.95 -1.26
N GLU A 177 26.07 10.78 -2.30
CA GLU A 177 25.74 10.42 -3.68
C GLU A 177 26.67 9.32 -4.20
N THR A 178 27.95 9.33 -3.82
CA THR A 178 28.89 8.26 -4.18
C THR A 178 28.50 6.95 -3.50
N LEU A 179 28.16 6.98 -2.21
CA LEU A 179 27.70 5.78 -1.50
C LEU A 179 26.41 5.23 -2.10
N GLU A 180 25.43 6.08 -2.39
CA GLU A 180 24.18 5.68 -3.06
C GLU A 180 24.46 5.03 -4.42
N THR A 181 25.29 5.67 -5.25
CA THR A 181 25.64 5.15 -6.58
C THR A 181 26.26 3.77 -6.49
N LEU A 182 27.24 3.57 -5.60
CA LEU A 182 27.91 2.28 -5.43
C LEU A 182 26.96 1.19 -4.92
N ILE A 183 26.06 1.52 -3.99
CA ILE A 183 25.07 0.56 -3.46
C ILE A 183 24.03 0.22 -4.53
N ASP A 184 23.52 1.21 -5.26
CA ASP A 184 22.54 1.01 -6.31
C ASP A 184 23.11 0.15 -7.45
N GLU A 185 24.33 0.45 -7.92
CA GLU A 185 25.03 -0.35 -8.94
C GLU A 185 25.22 -1.81 -8.48
N ALA A 186 25.66 -2.03 -7.24
CA ALA A 186 25.81 -3.38 -6.70
C ALA A 186 24.47 -4.12 -6.58
N ALA A 187 23.40 -3.41 -6.21
CA ALA A 187 22.05 -3.97 -6.15
C ALA A 187 21.51 -4.31 -7.54
N GLU A 188 21.87 -3.54 -8.57
CA GLU A 188 21.52 -3.86 -9.96
C GLU A 188 22.19 -5.15 -10.47
N GLU A 189 23.42 -5.40 -10.07
CA GLU A 189 24.14 -6.64 -10.37
C GLU A 189 23.55 -7.84 -9.62
N GLN A 190 23.02 -7.60 -8.42
CA GLN A 190 22.48 -8.63 -7.53
C GLN A 190 20.94 -8.67 -7.51
N ARG A 191 20.27 -8.28 -8.60
CA ARG A 191 18.79 -8.32 -8.71
C ARG A 191 18.26 -9.74 -8.46
N SER A 192 17.91 -10.02 -7.22
CA SER A 192 17.16 -11.19 -6.80
C SER A 192 15.82 -10.68 -6.25
N PRO A 193 14.69 -10.82 -6.97
CA PRO A 193 13.37 -10.38 -6.51
C PRO A 193 12.85 -11.16 -5.28
N GLY A 194 13.71 -11.96 -4.64
CA GLY A 194 13.36 -12.95 -3.64
C GLY A 194 12.57 -14.11 -4.26
N THR A 195 11.99 -14.93 -3.40
CA THR A 195 11.02 -15.95 -3.79
C THR A 195 9.61 -15.44 -3.49
N ARG A 196 8.64 -15.91 -4.28
CA ARG A 196 7.21 -15.74 -3.99
C ARG A 196 6.54 -17.11 -4.11
N PRO A 197 5.70 -17.51 -3.13
CA PRO A 197 4.88 -18.71 -3.29
C PRO A 197 3.94 -18.52 -4.48
N PHE A 198 3.58 -19.62 -5.15
CA PHE A 198 2.66 -19.58 -6.28
C PHE A 198 1.30 -19.04 -5.83
N GLN A 199 0.85 -17.95 -6.44
CA GLN A 199 -0.46 -17.36 -6.19
C GLN A 199 -1.50 -18.03 -7.11
N ARG A 200 -2.49 -18.69 -6.53
CA ARG A 200 -3.69 -19.11 -7.27
C ARG A 200 -4.71 -17.97 -7.34
N LEU A 201 -5.71 -18.13 -8.21
CA LEU A 201 -6.87 -17.25 -8.24
C LEU A 201 -7.84 -17.62 -7.12
N ASN A 202 -8.23 -16.68 -6.29
CA ASN A 202 -9.32 -16.91 -5.34
C ASN A 202 -10.67 -17.04 -6.09
N ARG A 203 -11.76 -17.43 -5.40
CA ARG A 203 -13.06 -17.64 -6.05
C ARG A 203 -13.54 -16.40 -6.79
N ALA A 204 -13.44 -15.23 -6.16
CA ALA A 204 -13.93 -14.00 -6.75
C ALA A 204 -13.09 -13.57 -7.96
N GLU A 205 -11.77 -13.80 -7.92
CA GLU A 205 -10.86 -13.60 -9.05
C GLU A 205 -11.13 -14.58 -10.19
N TYR A 206 -11.36 -15.86 -9.90
CA TYR A 206 -11.70 -16.87 -10.91
C TYR A 206 -13.00 -16.53 -11.63
N GLY A 207 -14.05 -16.14 -10.90
CA GLY A 207 -15.33 -15.73 -11.48
C GLY A 207 -15.20 -14.49 -12.38
N ARG A 208 -14.44 -13.49 -11.93
CA ARG A 208 -14.14 -12.29 -12.75
C ARG A 208 -13.35 -12.64 -14.00
N LEU A 209 -12.32 -13.48 -13.89
CA LEU A 209 -11.52 -13.89 -15.04
C LEU A 209 -12.34 -14.62 -16.09
N VAL A 210 -13.23 -15.53 -15.67
CA VAL A 210 -14.15 -16.23 -16.57
C VAL A 210 -15.10 -15.24 -17.25
N GLN A 211 -15.62 -14.26 -16.51
CA GLN A 211 -16.46 -13.21 -17.09
C GLN A 211 -15.70 -12.34 -18.09
N ASP A 212 -14.47 -11.94 -17.78
CA ASP A 212 -13.67 -11.05 -18.62
C ASP A 212 -13.24 -11.73 -19.92
N ILE A 213 -12.87 -13.02 -19.86
CA ILE A 213 -12.38 -13.76 -21.04
C ILE A 213 -13.54 -14.34 -21.87
N LEU A 214 -14.56 -14.90 -21.21
CA LEU A 214 -15.61 -15.68 -21.88
C LEU A 214 -16.97 -14.99 -21.90
N GLY A 215 -17.12 -13.86 -21.19
CA GLY A 215 -18.42 -13.19 -21.02
C GLY A 215 -19.41 -13.99 -20.17
N LEU A 216 -18.94 -15.03 -19.46
CA LEU A 216 -19.79 -15.92 -18.68
C LEU A 216 -19.83 -15.49 -17.22
N THR A 217 -21.04 -15.34 -16.69
CA THR A 217 -21.24 -15.21 -15.24
C THR A 217 -21.44 -16.59 -14.64
N ILE A 218 -20.57 -16.96 -13.71
CA ILE A 218 -20.59 -18.24 -13.00
C ILE A 218 -20.64 -18.03 -11.49
N ASP A 219 -21.04 -19.05 -10.73
CA ASP A 219 -20.76 -19.13 -9.29
C ASP A 219 -19.59 -20.10 -9.08
N PRO A 220 -18.36 -19.60 -8.85
CA PRO A 220 -17.20 -20.45 -8.58
C PRO A 220 -17.37 -21.37 -7.37
N GLY A 221 -18.36 -21.08 -6.51
CA GLY A 221 -18.69 -21.89 -5.35
C GLY A 221 -19.29 -23.24 -5.60
N GLU A 222 -19.76 -23.50 -6.81
CA GLU A 222 -20.24 -24.81 -7.20
C GLU A 222 -19.09 -25.84 -7.25
N TRP A 223 -17.85 -25.38 -7.43
CA TRP A 223 -16.68 -26.26 -7.59
C TRP A 223 -15.54 -25.96 -6.62
N LEU A 224 -15.26 -24.68 -6.34
CA LEU A 224 -14.08 -24.27 -5.57
C LEU A 224 -14.41 -24.09 -4.07
N PRO A 225 -13.54 -24.57 -3.17
CA PRO A 225 -13.71 -24.36 -1.73
C PRO A 225 -13.57 -22.88 -1.37
N ALA A 226 -14.12 -22.49 -0.21
CA ALA A 226 -13.97 -21.13 0.29
C ALA A 226 -12.48 -20.77 0.50
N ASP A 227 -12.12 -19.54 0.15
CA ASP A 227 -10.76 -19.04 0.30
C ASP A 227 -10.43 -18.74 1.77
N GLN A 228 -9.16 -18.93 2.15
CA GLN A 228 -8.71 -18.54 3.48
C GLN A 228 -8.54 -17.03 3.56
N ILE A 229 -9.08 -16.42 4.61
CA ILE A 229 -8.90 -15.01 4.90
C ILE A 229 -7.71 -14.85 5.84
N SER A 230 -6.70 -14.09 5.43
CA SER A 230 -5.53 -13.72 6.23
C SER A 230 -5.36 -12.21 6.20
N ALA A 231 -5.07 -11.59 7.35
CA ALA A 231 -4.98 -10.14 7.50
C ALA A 231 -6.17 -9.36 6.87
N SER A 232 -7.37 -9.95 6.91
CA SER A 232 -8.60 -9.43 6.28
C SER A 232 -8.63 -9.43 4.74
N PHE A 233 -7.69 -10.12 4.09
CA PHE A 233 -7.64 -10.32 2.64
C PHE A 233 -7.76 -11.81 2.29
N ASP A 234 -8.38 -12.11 1.15
CA ASP A 234 -8.60 -13.46 0.63
C ASP A 234 -7.68 -13.80 -0.57
N ASN A 235 -6.67 -12.97 -0.81
CA ASN A 235 -5.74 -13.09 -1.95
C ASN A 235 -4.26 -13.10 -1.53
N ILE A 236 -3.94 -13.35 -0.26
CA ILE A 236 -2.55 -13.45 0.19
C ILE A 236 -1.98 -14.81 -0.20
N ALA A 237 -0.88 -14.82 -0.96
CA ALA A 237 -0.35 -16.05 -1.60
C ALA A 237 0.21 -17.08 -0.60
N ASP A 238 0.69 -16.65 0.57
CA ASP A 238 1.29 -17.53 1.58
C ASP A 238 0.29 -18.46 2.30
N VAL A 239 -0.98 -18.05 2.37
CA VAL A 239 -2.09 -18.83 2.94
C VAL A 239 -2.93 -19.55 1.87
N GLN A 240 -2.55 -19.44 0.59
CA GLN A 240 -3.26 -20.05 -0.53
C GLN A 240 -2.55 -21.30 -1.07
N ALA A 241 -2.21 -22.23 -0.18
CA ALA A 241 -1.54 -23.47 -0.55
C ALA A 241 -2.37 -24.26 -1.59
N ALA A 242 -1.72 -24.67 -2.70
CA ALA A 242 -2.31 -25.56 -3.68
C ALA A 242 -2.27 -27.01 -3.17
N SER A 243 -3.39 -27.73 -3.30
CA SER A 243 -3.50 -29.15 -2.99
C SER A 243 -3.95 -29.94 -4.22
N PRO A 244 -3.66 -31.25 -4.32
CA PRO A 244 -4.15 -32.07 -5.42
C PRO A 244 -5.68 -32.01 -5.58
N THR A 245 -6.42 -32.07 -4.46
CA THR A 245 -7.88 -31.96 -4.46
C THR A 245 -8.36 -30.62 -4.99
N LEU A 246 -7.66 -29.52 -4.66
CA LEU A 246 -7.98 -28.21 -5.20
C LEU A 246 -7.72 -28.16 -6.71
N MET A 247 -6.65 -28.80 -7.19
CA MET A 247 -6.36 -28.87 -8.62
C MET A 247 -7.47 -29.63 -9.37
N ASP A 248 -7.93 -30.75 -8.83
CA ASP A 248 -9.07 -31.50 -9.40
C ASP A 248 -10.35 -30.64 -9.46
N ALA A 249 -10.59 -29.82 -8.44
CA ALA A 249 -11.71 -28.88 -8.42
C ALA A 249 -11.59 -27.81 -9.52
N TYR A 250 -10.40 -27.25 -9.76
CA TYR A 250 -10.18 -26.31 -10.87
C TYR A 250 -10.37 -26.98 -12.24
N LEU A 251 -9.90 -28.22 -12.43
CA LEU A 251 -10.08 -28.95 -13.69
C LEU A 251 -11.56 -29.27 -13.94
N THR A 252 -12.30 -29.60 -12.88
CA THR A 252 -13.76 -29.81 -12.94
C THR A 252 -14.48 -28.50 -13.32
N ALA A 253 -14.16 -27.41 -12.63
CA ALA A 253 -14.70 -26.08 -12.94
C ALA A 253 -14.40 -25.66 -14.38
N ALA A 254 -13.15 -25.83 -14.83
CA ALA A 254 -12.73 -25.50 -16.19
C ALA A 254 -13.49 -26.30 -17.25
N SER A 255 -13.74 -27.59 -17.00
CA SER A 255 -14.51 -28.45 -17.90
C SER A 255 -15.95 -27.98 -18.05
N GLU A 256 -16.58 -27.60 -16.94
CA GLU A 256 -17.96 -27.10 -16.94
C GLU A 256 -18.07 -25.71 -17.57
N VAL A 257 -17.15 -24.81 -17.25
CA VAL A 257 -17.08 -23.47 -17.88
C VAL A 257 -16.87 -23.57 -19.39
N ALA A 258 -15.97 -24.44 -19.85
CA ALA A 258 -15.71 -24.65 -21.28
C ALA A 258 -16.97 -25.15 -22.00
N ARG A 259 -17.71 -26.05 -21.38
CA ARG A 259 -18.96 -26.60 -21.90
C ARG A 259 -20.07 -25.55 -22.01
N GLN A 260 -20.18 -24.67 -21.02
CA GLN A 260 -21.08 -23.51 -21.08
C GLN A 260 -20.68 -22.53 -22.19
N ALA A 261 -19.37 -22.28 -22.36
CA ALA A 261 -18.86 -21.36 -23.37
C ALA A 261 -19.16 -21.81 -24.81
N VAL A 262 -19.11 -23.12 -25.08
CA VAL A 262 -19.45 -23.69 -26.40
C VAL A 262 -20.97 -23.92 -26.59
N GLY A 263 -21.80 -23.57 -25.60
CA GLY A 263 -23.25 -23.70 -25.67
C GLY A 263 -23.79 -25.13 -25.47
N GLN A 264 -23.00 -26.05 -24.93
CA GLN A 264 -23.39 -27.45 -24.73
C GLN A 264 -23.70 -27.79 -23.27
N LYS A 265 -24.59 -27.02 -22.64
CA LYS A 265 -24.96 -27.13 -21.22
C LYS A 265 -25.48 -28.50 -20.73
N ASP A 266 -25.61 -29.51 -21.59
CA ASP A 266 -25.99 -30.89 -21.23
C ASP A 266 -24.97 -31.98 -21.65
N ALA A 267 -23.81 -31.62 -22.22
CA ALA A 267 -22.79 -32.62 -22.58
C ALA A 267 -22.14 -33.28 -21.33
N PRO A 268 -21.85 -34.59 -21.37
CA PRO A 268 -21.27 -35.32 -20.23
C PRO A 268 -19.79 -34.95 -20.00
N VAL A 269 -19.37 -34.93 -18.72
CA VAL A 269 -17.97 -34.75 -18.30
C VAL A 269 -17.25 -36.08 -18.50
N THR A 270 -16.30 -36.14 -19.43
CA THR A 270 -15.46 -37.33 -19.68
C THR A 270 -14.03 -37.10 -19.23
#